data_AF-B4VR29-F1
#
_entry.id   AF-B4VR29-F1
#
_cell.length_a   1.000
_cell.length_b   1.000
_cell.length_c   1.000
_cell.angle_alpha   90.00
_cell.angle_beta   90.00
_cell.angle_gamma   90.00
#
_symmetry.space_group_name_H-M   'P 1'
#
loop_
_entity.id
_entity.type
_entity.pdbx_description
1 polymer ?
#
loop_
_entity_poly.entity_id
_entity_poly.type
_entity_poly.pdbx_seq_one_letter_code
_entity_poly.pdbx_strand_id
1 'polypeptide(L)' 'MVSPTRCVAMDEHRVQAYLSLIQKLLDCPSGEEPQILDGHLALVDEGFVQVCE' A
#
# COMPACT_ATOMS: atom_id res chain seq x y z
N MET A 1 1.43 16.20 -23.95
CA MET A 1 2.50 16.49 -22.97
C MET A 1 2.35 15.46 -21.86
N VAL A 2 3.01 14.32 -21.97
CA VAL A 2 3.12 13.34 -20.88
C VAL A 2 4.60 13.27 -20.56
N SER A 3 4.97 13.87 -19.43
CA SER A 3 6.36 13.88 -18.95
C SER A 3 6.75 12.44 -18.60
N PRO A 4 7.85 11.90 -19.15
CA PRO A 4 8.32 10.59 -18.76
C PRO A 4 9.15 10.76 -17.48
N THR A 5 8.49 10.77 -16.33
CA THR A 5 9.21 10.63 -15.06
C THR A 5 9.71 9.20 -14.96
N ARG A 6 10.94 9.05 -15.45
CA ARG A 6 11.95 8.03 -15.21
C ARG A 6 11.76 7.24 -13.91
N CYS A 7 11.62 5.92 -14.08
CA CYS A 7 12.14 4.88 -13.18
C CYS A 7 11.66 4.89 -11.72
N VAL A 8 10.42 4.53 -11.48
CA VAL A 8 10.05 3.45 -10.56
C VAL A 8 8.80 2.86 -11.20
N ALA A 9 8.91 1.69 -11.84
CA ALA A 9 7.71 0.91 -12.17
C ALA A 9 7.22 0.29 -10.86
N MET A 10 6.80 1.13 -9.90
CA MET A 10 5.80 0.69 -8.96
C MET A 10 4.58 0.47 -9.84
N ASP A 11 4.28 -0.80 -10.11
CA ASP A 11 3.03 -1.19 -10.76
C ASP A 11 1.92 -0.31 -10.20
N GLU A 12 1.23 0.45 -11.05
CA GLU A 12 0.11 1.31 -10.62
C GLU A 12 -0.92 0.46 -9.83
N HIS A 13 -1.03 -0.81 -10.19
CA HIS A 13 -1.77 -1.84 -9.45
C HIS A 13 -1.26 -2.07 -8.02
N ARG A 14 0.06 -2.10 -7.79
CA ARG A 14 0.65 -2.24 -6.46
C ARG A 14 0.42 -1.00 -5.62
N VAL A 15 0.62 0.20 -6.19
CA VAL A 15 0.33 1.46 -5.49
C VAL A 15 -1.14 1.51 -5.08
N GLN A 16 -2.05 1.16 -5.99
CA GLN A 16 -3.47 1.12 -5.70
C GLN A 16 -3.81 0.08 -4.61
N ALA A 17 -3.14 -1.08 -4.62
CA ALA A 17 -3.30 -2.09 -3.58
C ALA A 17 -2.81 -1.59 -2.21
N TYR A 18 -1.68 -0.88 -2.16
CA TYR A 18 -1.17 -0.24 -0.95
C TYR A 18 -2.13 0.82 -0.41
N LEU A 19 -2.62 1.71 -1.28
CA LEU A 19 -3.59 2.73 -0.89
C LEU A 19 -4.88 2.09 -0.34
N SER A 20 -5.37 1.02 -0.97
CA SER A 20 -6.54 0.31 -0.47
C SER A 20 -6.29 -0.34 0.90
N LEU A 21 -5.10 -0.91 1.13
CA LEU A 21 -4.71 -1.48 2.40
C LEU A 21 -4.57 -0.41 3.49
N ILE A 22 -3.92 0.72 3.20
CA ILE A 22 -3.78 1.86 4.11
C ILE A 22 -5.17 2.37 4.51
N GLN A 23 -6.06 2.58 3.55
CA GLN A 23 -7.43 3.02 3.83
C GLN A 23 -8.17 2.06 4.75
N LYS A 24 -8.05 0.74 4.50
CA LYS A 24 -8.64 -0.28 5.38
C LYS A 24 -8.10 -0.22 6.80
N LEU A 25 -6.80 0.03 6.97
CA LEU A 25 -6.19 0.16 8.29
C LEU A 25 -6.66 1.43 9.02
N LEU A 26 -6.84 2.54 8.29
CA LEU A 26 -7.36 3.80 8.85
C LEU A 26 -8.84 3.72 9.24
N ASP A 27 -9.66 2.99 8.47
CA ASP A 27 -11.10 2.83 8.72
C ASP A 27 -11.43 1.69 9.70
N CYS A 28 -10.49 0.79 10.01
CA CYS A 28 -10.78 -0.33 10.88
C CYS A 28 -10.89 0.08 12.36
N PRO A 29 -11.78 -0.56 13.13
CA PRO A 29 -11.79 -0.42 14.58
C PRO A 29 -10.49 -0.97 15.19
N SER A 30 -10.03 -0.33 16.27
CA SER A 30 -8.77 -0.67 16.93
C SER A 30 -8.70 -2.16 17.29
N GLY A 31 -7.64 -2.84 16.84
CA GLY A 31 -7.44 -4.28 17.05
C GLY A 31 -7.77 -5.18 15.86
N GLU A 32 -8.33 -4.67 14.77
CA GLU A 32 -8.48 -5.41 13.51
C GLU A 32 -7.30 -5.24 12.54
N GLU A 33 -6.45 -4.24 12.79
CA GLU A 33 -5.20 -3.98 12.06
C GLU A 33 -4.36 -5.25 11.81
N PRO A 34 -4.04 -6.09 12.81
CA PRO A 34 -3.23 -7.29 12.59
C PRO A 34 -3.93 -8.32 11.70
N GLN A 35 -5.25 -8.44 11.74
CA GLN A 35 -6.00 -9.38 10.88
C GLN A 35 -6.00 -8.90 9.42
N ILE A 36 -6.11 -7.58 9.21
CA ILE A 36 -6.04 -6.96 7.89
C ILE A 36 -4.63 -7.11 7.31
N LEU A 37 -3.58 -6.88 8.11
CA LEU A 37 -2.18 -7.05 7.73
C LEU A 37 -1.85 -8.51 7.39
N ASP A 38 -2.33 -9.47 8.19
CA ASP A 38 -2.10 -10.91 7.97
C ASP A 38 -2.64 -11.38 6.60
N GLY A 39 -3.82 -10.89 6.21
CA GLY A 39 -4.41 -11.18 4.90
C GLY A 39 -3.71 -10.52 3.70
N HIS A 40 -2.84 -9.54 3.95
CA HIS A 40 -2.15 -8.76 2.91
C HIS A 40 -0.63 -8.74 3.08
N LEU A 41 -0.03 -9.73 3.76
CA LEU A 41 1.42 -9.80 3.99
C LEU A 41 2.27 -9.69 2.71
N ALA A 42 1.76 -10.16 1.58
CA ALA A 42 2.43 -10.03 0.28
C ALA A 42 2.52 -8.57 -0.23
N LEU A 43 1.69 -7.68 0.30
CA LEU A 43 1.71 -6.24 0.04
C LEU A 43 2.47 -5.47 1.14
N VAL A 44 2.69 -6.04 2.32
CA VAL A 44 3.42 -5.38 3.42
C VAL A 44 4.92 -5.57 3.21
N ASP A 45 5.45 -4.84 2.24
CA ASP A 45 6.86 -4.85 1.87
C ASP A 45 7.53 -3.48 2.09
N GLU A 46 8.82 -3.37 1.79
CA GLU A 46 9.58 -2.11 1.91
C GLU A 46 8.94 -0.96 1.11
N GLY A 47 8.33 -1.27 -0.04
CA GLY A 47 7.62 -0.30 -0.86
C GLY A 47 6.34 0.21 -0.19
N PHE A 48 5.61 -0.65 0.53
CA PHE A 48 4.47 -0.24 1.34
C PHE A 48 4.87 0.69 2.49
N VAL A 49 5.96 0.38 3.20
CA VAL A 49 6.47 1.23 4.29
C VAL A 49 6.87 2.61 3.76
N GLN A 50 7.49 2.67 2.57
CA GLN A 50 7.89 3.93 1.95
C GLN A 50 6.72 4.83 1.52
N VAL A 51 5.52 4.26 1.32
CA VAL A 51 4.30 5.04 1.06
C VAL A 51 3.70 5.62 2.35
N CYS A 52 4.04 5.05 3.51
CA CYS A 52 3.57 5.47 4.83
C CYS A 52 4.50 6.47 5.55
N GLU A 53 5.68 6.78 4.99
CA GLU A 53 6.62 7.80 5.51
C GLU A 53 6.10 9.23 5.28
#